data_AF-A0A397FNY8-F1
#
_entry.id   AF-A0A397FNY8-F1
#
_cell.length_a   1.000
_cell.length_b   1.000
_cell.length_c   1.000
_cell.angle_alpha   90.00
_cell.angle_beta   90.00
_cell.angle_gamma   90.00
#
_symmetry.space_group_name_H-M   'P 1'
#
loop_
_entity.id
_entity.type
_entity.pdbx_description
1 polymer ?
#
loop_
_entity_poly.entity_id
_entity_poly.type
_entity_poly.pdbx_seq_one_letter_code
_entity_poly.pdbx_strand_id
1 'polypeptide(L)'
;MTNNWKKINSSFPENREPLKALIFDLLYNQYRGVIVYVRIFEGELRPRQKIKLLSNQKVYQVEKVGVKTPQEVEKNCLITGEIGWFTANIRDIRDTQVGDTIVDINNENSISLSGYQRLKPNIYSNLYPHDSSEFNEFKKALLELQLQDSSLTLENVESNILGPGYCCGFLGLLHREIIQERIKKEYNLELILTVPTVSYQLILRNGETIKAANPQKMPEWSKVKEIQELFINLIIITPQEYLGNIMELCQSKRGIYQNTQLKTDIWWQITYELPFAEFITDFTDQLKSLSRGFASFDYQFIGFRPSEITKVDILLNKQLIPDLSFLVHRQFVEERSRELCLRLKETLNPQNFAVPIQACLGQKVIARETLPALRKHVTGNLYGGDRTRKMKLWQKQKKGKKKMQSLGKVEFTGNLFRSLLGNKKK
;
A
#
# COMPACT_ATOMS: atom_id res chain seq x y z
N MET A 1 26.55 -12.49 27.02
CA MET A 1 26.76 -11.66 25.83
C MET A 1 28.26 -11.38 25.61
N THR A 2 29.12 -12.40 25.57
CA THR A 2 30.59 -12.20 25.74
C THR A 2 31.48 -12.79 24.64
N ASN A 3 30.94 -13.32 23.54
CA ASN A 3 31.75 -13.98 22.50
C ASN A 3 31.60 -13.42 21.06
N ASN A 4 30.87 -12.33 20.84
CA ASN A 4 30.76 -11.74 19.49
C ASN A 4 32.01 -10.98 19.03
N TRP A 5 32.89 -10.56 19.95
CA TRP A 5 34.05 -9.71 19.62
C TRP A 5 35.12 -10.45 18.81
N LYS A 6 35.29 -11.77 18.99
CA LYS A 6 36.33 -12.56 18.28
C LYS A 6 36.07 -12.77 16.79
N LYS A 7 34.83 -12.59 16.32
CA LYS A 7 34.43 -12.82 14.91
C LYS A 7 34.30 -11.53 14.09
N ILE A 8 34.42 -10.36 14.71
CA ILE A 8 34.28 -9.08 14.02
C ILE A 8 35.68 -8.61 13.61
N ASN A 9 35.96 -8.59 12.30
CA ASN A 9 37.19 -8.01 11.77
C ASN A 9 37.23 -6.51 12.08
N SER A 10 38.19 -6.10 12.91
CA SER A 10 38.48 -4.70 13.23
C SER A 10 39.61 -4.16 12.34
N SER A 11 39.49 -4.30 11.02
CA SER A 11 40.42 -3.68 10.08
C SER A 11 39.95 -2.26 9.79
N PHE A 12 40.40 -1.29 10.61
CA PHE A 12 40.15 0.13 10.37
C PHE A 12 41.32 0.71 9.56
N PRO A 13 41.10 1.32 8.39
CA PRO A 13 42.16 2.03 7.67
C PRO A 13 42.66 3.22 8.51
N GLU A 14 43.96 3.54 8.39
CA GLU A 14 44.59 4.63 9.14
C GLU A 14 43.96 6.00 8.83
N ASN A 15 44.00 6.88 9.83
CA ASN A 15 43.28 8.15 9.95
C ASN A 15 43.72 9.28 8.97
N ARG A 16 44.28 8.93 7.80
CA ARG A 16 44.90 9.86 6.84
C ARG A 16 44.13 10.05 5.53
N GLU A 17 43.08 9.27 5.32
CA GLU A 17 42.24 9.40 4.13
C GLU A 17 41.21 10.53 4.28
N PRO A 18 40.82 11.19 3.18
CA PRO A 18 39.79 12.22 3.21
C PRO A 18 38.46 11.63 3.71
N LEU A 19 37.67 12.45 4.42
CA LEU A 19 36.41 12.02 5.02
C LEU A 19 35.52 11.29 4.00
N LYS A 20 35.12 10.06 4.35
CA LYS A 20 34.00 9.34 3.75
C LYS A 20 33.12 8.76 4.85
N ALA A 21 31.89 9.24 4.93
CA ALA A 21 30.91 8.74 5.87
C ALA A 21 29.63 8.33 5.15
N LEU A 22 29.03 7.22 5.59
CA LEU A 22 27.75 6.73 5.10
C LEU A 22 26.64 7.21 6.04
N ILE A 23 25.60 7.83 5.48
CA ILE A 23 24.37 8.09 6.21
C ILE A 23 23.57 6.80 6.29
N PHE A 24 23.22 6.34 7.48
CA PHE A 24 22.40 5.13 7.63
C PHE A 24 21.03 5.38 8.25
N ASP A 25 20.83 6.53 8.91
CA ASP A 25 19.55 6.92 9.47
C ASP A 25 19.43 8.45 9.60
N LEU A 26 18.20 8.96 9.67
CA LEU A 26 17.89 10.39 9.76
C LEU A 26 16.79 10.59 10.80
N LEU A 27 16.92 11.63 11.63
CA LEU A 27 15.89 12.01 12.58
C LEU A 27 15.62 13.50 12.48
N TYR A 28 14.36 13.86 12.24
CA TYR A 28 13.93 15.24 12.23
C TYR A 28 13.63 15.74 13.65
N ASN A 29 14.22 16.87 14.03
CA ASN A 29 13.94 17.57 15.28
C ASN A 29 13.53 19.02 14.97
N GLN A 30 12.45 19.50 15.58
CA GLN A 30 11.91 20.84 15.33
C GLN A 30 12.90 21.98 15.65
N TYR A 31 13.79 21.79 16.63
CA TYR A 31 14.73 22.83 17.08
C TYR A 31 16.12 22.69 16.45
N ARG A 32 16.61 21.47 16.29
CA ARG A 32 17.96 21.18 15.78
C ARG A 32 18.01 20.95 14.26
N GLY A 33 16.85 20.88 13.61
CA GLY A 33 16.72 20.46 12.22
C GLY A 33 16.96 18.96 12.07
N VAL A 34 17.47 18.54 10.92
CA VAL A 34 17.77 17.14 10.64
C VAL A 34 19.05 16.71 11.38
N ILE A 35 18.89 15.72 12.27
CA ILE A 35 19.99 14.99 12.90
C ILE A 35 20.33 13.81 12.01
N VAL A 36 21.56 13.76 11.54
CA VAL A 36 22.01 12.74 10.58
C VAL A 36 22.85 11.71 11.32
N TYR A 37 22.47 10.45 11.24
CA TYR A 37 23.26 9.35 11.79
C TYR A 37 24.20 8.79 10.73
N VAL A 38 25.48 8.71 11.10
CA VAL A 38 26.56 8.37 10.19
C VAL A 38 27.48 7.30 10.74
N ARG A 39 28.01 6.50 9.82
CA ARG A 39 29.15 5.62 10.05
C ARG A 39 30.34 6.15 9.26
N ILE A 40 31.46 6.39 9.93
CA ILE A 40 32.68 6.85 9.26
C ILE A 40 33.46 5.64 8.75
N PHE A 41 33.75 5.63 7.45
CA PHE A 41 34.56 4.60 6.81
C PHE A 41 36.00 5.05 6.64
N GLU A 42 36.21 6.34 6.35
CA GLU A 42 37.52 6.94 6.15
C GLU A 42 37.53 8.37 6.72
N GLY A 43 38.68 8.80 7.26
CA GLY A 43 38.90 10.15 7.77
C GLY A 43 38.22 10.46 9.10
N GLU A 44 38.04 11.75 9.37
CA GLU A 44 37.45 12.26 10.60
C GLU A 44 36.42 13.36 10.32
N LEU A 45 35.35 13.38 11.13
CA LEU A 45 34.30 14.39 11.09
C LEU A 45 34.42 15.28 12.32
N ARG A 46 34.62 16.59 12.11
CA ARG A 46 34.77 17.58 13.18
C ARG A 46 33.67 18.65 13.13
N PRO A 47 33.27 19.22 14.29
CA PRO A 47 32.49 20.45 14.32
C PRO A 47 33.16 21.56 13.49
N ARG A 48 32.34 22.37 12.83
CA ARG A 48 32.70 23.47 11.91
C ARG A 48 33.34 23.04 10.58
N GLN A 49 33.55 21.75 10.33
CA GLN A 49 34.00 21.26 9.04
C GLN A 49 32.94 21.47 7.97
N LYS A 50 33.36 21.82 6.74
CA LYS A 50 32.48 21.90 5.58
C LYS A 50 32.43 20.54 4.91
N ILE A 51 31.24 19.99 4.80
CA ILE A 51 30.99 18.70 4.19
C ILE A 51 30.15 18.87 2.94
N LYS A 52 30.31 17.95 1.99
CA LYS A 52 29.55 17.88 0.75
C LYS A 52 28.81 16.54 0.70
N LEU A 53 27.53 16.59 0.37
CA LEU A 53 26.72 15.40 0.09
C LEU A 53 26.87 15.05 -1.38
N LEU A 54 27.25 13.80 -1.69
CA LEU A 54 27.48 13.38 -3.06
C LEU A 54 26.18 13.29 -3.88
N SER A 55 25.03 12.97 -3.27
CA SER A 55 23.76 12.85 -4.00
C SER A 55 23.29 14.15 -4.64
N ASN A 56 23.47 15.30 -3.98
CA ASN A 56 22.93 16.59 -4.43
C ASN A 56 24.00 17.68 -4.59
N GLN A 57 25.26 17.37 -4.30
CA GLN A 57 26.42 18.27 -4.33
C GLN A 57 26.29 19.51 -3.44
N LYS A 58 25.32 19.51 -2.50
CA LYS A 58 25.15 20.62 -1.56
C LYS A 58 26.21 20.56 -0.46
N VAL A 59 26.67 21.74 -0.07
CA VAL A 59 27.68 21.93 0.96
C VAL A 59 27.00 22.41 2.24
N TYR A 60 27.32 21.75 3.35
CA TYR A 60 26.84 22.11 4.68
C TYR A 60 28.00 22.28 5.64
N GLN A 61 27.80 23.08 6.69
CA GLN A 61 28.77 23.23 7.77
C GLN A 61 28.28 22.46 8.99
N VAL A 62 29.10 21.53 9.48
CA VAL A 62 28.79 20.75 10.68
C VAL A 62 28.78 21.67 11.89
N GLU A 63 27.73 21.64 12.70
CA GLU A 63 27.65 22.41 13.94
C GLU A 63 28.14 21.59 15.12
N LYS A 64 27.61 20.37 15.26
CA LYS A 64 27.89 19.47 16.37
C LYS A 64 28.03 18.04 15.86
N VAL A 65 28.85 17.27 16.55
CA VAL A 65 28.99 15.82 16.36
C VAL A 65 28.86 15.13 17.72
N GLY A 66 28.39 13.89 17.72
CA GLY A 66 28.23 13.14 18.95
C GLY A 66 28.00 11.66 18.73
N VAL A 67 27.95 10.92 19.83
CA VAL A 67 27.59 9.51 19.86
C VAL A 67 26.35 9.32 20.73
N LYS A 68 25.69 8.17 20.60
CA LYS A 68 24.51 7.83 21.39
C LYS A 68 24.80 6.60 22.23
N THR A 69 24.94 6.80 23.54
CA THR A 69 25.31 5.74 24.50
C THR A 69 24.67 5.94 25.87
N PRO A 70 23.42 5.50 26.10
CA PRO A 70 22.24 5.54 25.23
C PRO A 70 21.63 6.96 25.10
N GLN A 71 22.05 7.90 25.96
CA GLN A 71 21.78 9.33 25.81
C GLN A 71 22.74 9.95 24.78
N GLU A 72 22.37 11.10 24.24
CA GLU A 72 23.22 11.86 23.31
C GLU A 72 24.40 12.50 24.06
N VAL A 73 25.61 12.16 23.63
CA VAL A 73 26.85 12.75 24.17
C VAL A 73 27.57 13.45 23.03
N GLU A 74 27.76 14.76 23.18
CA GLU A 74 28.55 15.56 22.23
C GLU A 74 30.03 15.15 22.31
N LYS A 75 30.66 14.98 21.14
CA LYS A 75 32.09 14.67 21.01
C LYS A 75 32.79 15.78 20.21
N ASN A 76 34.11 15.87 20.36
CA ASN A 76 34.93 16.81 19.61
C ASN A 76 35.19 16.36 18.16
N CYS A 77 35.19 15.05 17.92
CA CYS A 77 35.33 14.47 16.60
C CYS A 77 34.71 13.06 16.58
N LEU A 78 34.40 12.60 15.38
CA LEU A 78 34.14 11.20 15.08
C LEU A 78 35.26 10.70 14.17
N ILE A 79 35.85 9.56 14.49
CA ILE A 79 36.98 8.98 13.74
C ILE A 79 36.55 7.76 12.92
N THR A 80 37.43 7.28 12.03
CA THR A 80 37.24 6.06 11.26
C THR A 80 36.70 4.90 12.10
N GLY A 81 35.60 4.30 11.65
CA GLY A 81 34.96 3.16 12.30
C GLY A 81 33.90 3.53 13.33
N GLU A 82 33.86 4.77 13.80
CA GLU A 82 32.84 5.21 14.75
C GLU A 82 31.47 5.40 14.08
N ILE A 83 30.44 5.16 14.89
CA ILE A 83 29.04 5.40 14.56
C ILE A 83 28.57 6.55 15.46
N GLY A 84 28.03 7.59 14.86
CA GLY A 84 27.61 8.78 15.58
C GLY A 84 26.51 9.54 14.85
N TRP A 85 26.27 10.76 15.31
CA TRP A 85 25.34 11.70 14.72
C TRP A 85 26.00 13.06 14.55
N PHE A 86 25.49 13.85 13.61
CA PHE A 86 25.86 15.25 13.47
C PHE A 86 24.65 16.12 13.10
N THR A 87 24.78 17.43 13.36
CA THR A 87 23.82 18.45 12.92
C THR A 87 24.52 19.46 12.03
N ALA A 88 23.86 19.94 10.98
CA ALA A 88 24.46 20.89 10.02
C ALA A 88 23.45 21.95 9.49
N ASN A 89 22.49 22.35 10.33
CA ASN A 89 21.41 23.29 9.98
C ASN A 89 20.65 22.92 8.68
N ILE A 90 20.50 21.61 8.45
CA ILE A 90 19.74 21.08 7.33
C ILE A 90 18.26 21.18 7.71
N ARG A 91 17.52 22.02 6.97
CA ARG A 91 16.10 22.29 7.22
C ARG A 91 15.18 21.32 6.49
N ASP A 92 15.53 20.96 5.25
CA ASP A 92 14.75 20.04 4.43
C ASP A 92 15.41 18.66 4.46
N ILE A 93 14.70 17.66 4.95
CA ILE A 93 15.20 16.28 4.96
C ILE A 93 15.36 15.72 3.55
N ARG A 94 14.70 16.29 2.54
CA ARG A 94 14.86 15.87 1.14
C ARG A 94 16.26 16.14 0.60
N ASP A 95 17.00 17.05 1.24
CA ASP A 95 18.39 17.34 0.92
C ASP A 95 19.35 16.27 1.46
N THR A 96 18.91 15.39 2.36
CA THR A 96 19.71 14.30 2.91
C THR A 96 18.99 12.98 2.72
N GLN A 97 19.63 12.04 2.04
CA GLN A 97 19.05 10.72 1.85
C GLN A 97 19.80 9.69 2.68
N VAL A 98 19.05 8.77 3.28
CA VAL A 98 19.65 7.56 3.86
C VAL A 98 20.43 6.87 2.75
N GLY A 99 21.64 6.40 3.07
CA GLY A 99 22.56 5.78 2.14
C GLY A 99 23.39 6.71 1.27
N ASP A 100 23.24 8.02 1.41
CA ASP A 100 24.13 8.98 0.77
C ASP A 100 25.52 8.96 1.44
N THR A 101 26.51 9.41 0.68
CA THR A 101 27.89 9.50 1.11
C THR A 101 28.27 10.96 1.34
N ILE A 102 28.84 11.22 2.50
CA ILE A 102 29.35 12.52 2.91
C ILE A 102 30.86 12.53 2.70
N VAL A 103 31.35 13.57 2.03
CA VAL A 103 32.78 13.81 1.81
C VAL A 103 33.21 15.19 2.24
N ASP A 104 34.51 15.38 2.44
CA ASP A 104 35.09 16.70 2.62
C ASP A 104 34.99 17.52 1.32
N ILE A 105 34.78 18.84 1.44
CA ILE A 105 34.68 19.75 0.29
C ILE A 105 35.94 19.72 -0.58
N ASN A 106 37.10 19.48 0.03
CA ASN A 106 38.39 19.47 -0.68
C ASN A 106 38.61 18.18 -1.49
N ASN A 107 37.74 17.19 -1.36
CA ASN A 107 37.87 15.91 -2.04
C ASN A 107 36.74 15.70 -3.06
N GLU A 108 36.87 16.33 -4.24
CA GLU A 108 35.83 16.30 -5.28
C GLU A 108 35.78 15.00 -6.10
N ASN A 109 36.83 14.16 -6.04
CA ASN A 109 36.97 12.94 -6.85
C ASN A 109 36.56 11.64 -6.12
N SER A 110 35.86 11.75 -4.99
CA SER A 110 35.40 10.58 -4.24
C SER A 110 34.21 9.89 -4.91
N ILE A 111 34.32 8.57 -5.11
CA ILE A 111 33.22 7.72 -5.56
C ILE A 111 32.26 7.51 -4.38
N SER A 112 30.95 7.61 -4.63
CA SER A 112 29.93 7.32 -3.62
C SER A 112 30.06 5.89 -3.12
N LEU A 113 29.89 5.68 -1.81
CA LEU A 113 29.87 4.33 -1.24
C LEU A 113 28.73 3.54 -1.87
N SER A 114 29.07 2.35 -2.37
CA SER A 114 28.09 1.46 -2.98
C SER A 114 27.26 0.75 -1.91
N GLY A 115 26.02 0.41 -2.25
CA GLY A 115 25.21 -0.51 -1.44
C GLY A 115 23.83 0.00 -1.08
N TYR A 116 23.58 1.31 -1.09
CA TYR A 116 22.24 1.80 -0.80
C TYR A 116 21.35 1.84 -2.05
N GLN A 117 20.28 1.05 -2.02
CA GLN A 117 19.20 1.15 -2.99
C GLN A 117 18.01 1.81 -2.31
N ARG A 118 17.52 2.90 -2.90
CA ARG A 118 16.29 3.53 -2.43
C ARG A 118 15.15 2.53 -2.49
N LEU A 119 14.61 2.17 -1.32
CA LEU A 119 13.48 1.27 -1.23
C LEU A 119 12.28 1.92 -1.93
N LYS A 120 11.77 1.23 -2.95
CA LYS A 120 10.58 1.69 -3.68
C LYS A 120 9.35 1.10 -3.00
N PRO A 121 8.27 1.90 -2.82
CA PRO A 121 7.02 1.36 -2.32
C PRO A 121 6.45 0.38 -3.34
N ASN A 122 6.02 -0.78 -2.85
CA ASN A 122 5.44 -1.83 -3.69
C ASN A 122 3.94 -1.99 -3.45
N ILE A 123 3.44 -1.45 -2.34
CA ILE A 123 2.04 -1.46 -1.95
C ILE A 123 1.52 -0.03 -1.95
N TYR A 124 0.33 0.18 -2.47
CA TYR A 124 -0.33 1.48 -2.49
C TYR A 124 -1.69 1.35 -1.83
N SER A 125 -2.10 2.37 -1.08
CA SER A 125 -3.45 2.45 -0.53
C SER A 125 -3.90 3.90 -0.56
N ASN A 126 -5.15 4.14 -0.91
CA ASN A 126 -5.74 5.45 -0.77
C ASN A 126 -6.15 5.63 0.70
N LEU A 127 -5.76 6.78 1.26
CA LEU A 127 -6.09 7.23 2.59
C LEU A 127 -6.99 8.47 2.49
N TYR A 128 -8.08 8.43 3.21
CA TYR A 128 -9.02 9.52 3.35
C TYR A 128 -9.25 9.79 4.84
N PRO A 129 -9.40 11.06 5.26
CA PRO A 129 -9.82 11.35 6.62
C PRO A 129 -11.26 10.88 6.83
N HIS A 130 -11.61 10.56 8.08
CA HIS A 130 -12.98 10.21 8.43
C HIS A 130 -13.93 11.40 8.22
N ASP A 131 -13.52 12.61 8.57
CA ASP A 131 -14.26 13.83 8.25
C ASP A 131 -13.50 14.66 7.21
N SER A 132 -14.22 15.20 6.23
CA SER A 132 -13.63 16.06 5.20
C SER A 132 -13.15 17.40 5.78
N SER A 133 -13.70 17.83 6.92
CA SER A 133 -13.26 19.02 7.66
C SER A 133 -11.82 18.91 8.18
N GLU A 134 -11.39 17.69 8.53
CA GLU A 134 -10.06 17.38 9.09
C GLU A 134 -8.97 17.21 8.01
N PHE A 135 -9.30 17.38 6.72
CA PHE A 135 -8.37 17.13 5.62
C PHE A 135 -7.06 17.93 5.74
N ASN A 136 -7.13 19.17 6.23
CA ASN A 136 -5.94 20.00 6.41
C ASN A 136 -5.00 19.46 7.50
N GLU A 137 -5.54 18.93 8.59
CA GLU A 137 -4.76 18.30 9.66
C GLU A 137 -4.19 16.97 9.19
N PHE A 138 -5.00 16.17 8.51
CA PHE A 138 -4.57 14.92 7.87
C PHE A 138 -3.41 15.12 6.89
N LYS A 139 -3.50 16.14 6.04
CA LYS A 139 -2.42 16.49 5.11
C LYS A 139 -1.14 16.87 5.84
N LYS A 140 -1.24 17.68 6.91
CA LYS A 140 -0.07 18.06 7.72
C LYS A 140 0.56 16.83 8.37
N ALA A 141 -0.25 15.96 8.98
CA ALA A 141 0.22 14.73 9.61
C ALA A 141 0.96 13.82 8.62
N LEU A 142 0.43 13.62 7.42
CA LEU A 142 1.11 12.81 6.38
C LEU A 142 2.43 13.43 5.93
N LEU A 143 2.49 14.76 5.76
CA LEU A 143 3.72 15.44 5.38
C LEU A 143 4.78 15.34 6.48
N GLU A 144 4.39 15.51 7.75
CA GLU A 144 5.30 15.32 8.89
C GLU A 144 5.80 13.88 8.99
N LEU A 145 4.93 12.88 8.80
CA LEU A 145 5.33 11.48 8.77
C LEU A 145 6.24 11.16 7.59
N GLN A 146 6.00 11.75 6.40
CA GLN A 146 6.90 11.61 5.25
C GLN A 146 8.29 12.21 5.52
N LEU A 147 8.39 13.23 6.37
CA LEU A 147 9.70 13.75 6.78
C LEU A 147 10.46 12.75 7.65
N GLN A 148 9.76 11.97 8.47
CA GLN A 148 10.39 10.97 9.33
C GLN A 148 10.65 9.65 8.60
N ASP A 149 9.76 9.25 7.69
CA ASP A 149 9.85 8.01 6.93
C ASP A 149 10.05 8.29 5.43
N SER A 150 11.29 8.14 4.99
CA SER A 150 11.70 8.35 3.59
C SER A 150 11.09 7.35 2.59
N SER A 151 10.49 6.26 3.08
CA SER A 151 9.88 5.23 2.24
C SER A 151 8.41 5.53 1.91
N LEU A 152 7.76 6.44 2.65
CA LEU A 152 6.39 6.87 2.42
C LEU A 152 6.29 7.83 1.23
N THR A 153 5.61 7.41 0.17
CA THR A 153 5.31 8.28 -0.98
C THR A 153 3.87 8.76 -0.91
N LEU A 154 3.63 10.03 -1.26
CA LEU A 154 2.30 10.65 -1.22
C LEU A 154 1.94 11.17 -2.61
N GLU A 155 0.79 10.75 -3.13
CA GLU A 155 0.18 11.32 -4.33
C GLU A 155 -1.24 11.80 -4.02
N ASN A 156 -1.60 13.02 -4.44
CA ASN A 156 -2.98 13.51 -4.29
C ASN A 156 -3.94 12.64 -5.11
N VAL A 157 -5.08 12.29 -4.51
CA VAL A 157 -6.19 11.60 -5.18
C VAL A 157 -7.50 12.25 -4.73
N GLU A 158 -8.40 12.46 -5.68
CA GLU A 158 -9.75 12.93 -5.40
C GLU A 158 -10.74 11.80 -5.69
N SER A 159 -11.65 11.57 -4.76
CA SER A 159 -12.74 10.61 -4.93
C SER A 159 -14.07 11.36 -4.97
N ASN A 160 -15.02 10.85 -5.75
CA ASN A 160 -16.34 11.47 -5.85
C ASN A 160 -17.17 11.24 -4.58
N ILE A 161 -16.83 10.22 -3.79
CA ILE A 161 -17.60 9.79 -2.61
C ILE A 161 -16.96 10.27 -1.30
N LEU A 162 -15.65 10.08 -1.13
CA LEU A 162 -14.94 10.42 0.12
C LEU A 162 -14.29 11.82 0.06
N GLY A 163 -14.31 12.47 -1.09
CA GLY A 163 -13.64 13.76 -1.30
C GLY A 163 -12.12 13.61 -1.48
N PRO A 164 -11.34 14.62 -1.07
CA PRO A 164 -9.90 14.64 -1.28
C PRO A 164 -9.17 13.68 -0.33
N GLY A 165 -8.13 13.03 -0.84
CA GLY A 165 -7.30 12.09 -0.10
C GLY A 165 -5.90 11.95 -0.70
N TYR A 166 -5.16 10.96 -0.19
CA TYR A 166 -3.81 10.66 -0.63
C TYR A 166 -3.66 9.18 -0.99
N CYS A 167 -3.18 8.88 -2.19
CA CYS A 167 -2.62 7.56 -2.49
C CYS A 167 -1.23 7.51 -1.87
N CYS A 168 -1.08 6.69 -0.84
CA CYS A 168 0.19 6.51 -0.15
C CYS A 168 0.84 5.19 -0.55
N GLY A 169 2.14 5.24 -0.82
CA GLY A 169 2.96 4.08 -1.11
C GLY A 169 3.69 3.59 0.15
N PHE A 170 3.67 2.28 0.36
CA PHE A 170 4.24 1.59 1.51
C PHE A 170 5.19 0.48 1.05
N LEU A 171 6.13 0.12 1.93
CA LEU A 171 7.06 -0.99 1.72
C LEU A 171 6.36 -2.36 1.81
N GLY A 172 5.36 -2.46 2.68
CA GLY A 172 4.67 -3.69 3.00
C GLY A 172 3.39 -3.43 3.80
N LEU A 173 2.64 -4.50 4.07
CA LEU A 173 1.37 -4.43 4.81
C LEU A 173 1.56 -3.93 6.25
N LEU A 174 2.60 -4.41 6.94
CA LEU A 174 2.94 -3.97 8.30
C LEU A 174 3.30 -2.48 8.35
N HIS A 175 4.05 -1.98 7.35
CA HIS A 175 4.39 -0.56 7.29
C HIS A 175 3.11 0.29 7.17
N ARG A 176 2.15 -0.13 6.33
CA ARG A 176 0.83 0.53 6.23
C ARG A 176 0.09 0.56 7.57
N GLU A 177 0.06 -0.56 8.30
CA GLU A 177 -0.60 -0.65 9.62
C GLU A 177 0.06 0.25 10.67
N ILE A 178 1.39 0.31 10.70
CA ILE A 178 2.13 1.19 11.61
C ILE A 178 1.80 2.65 11.32
N ILE A 179 1.84 3.08 10.05
CA ILE A 179 1.50 4.46 9.68
C ILE A 179 0.06 4.80 10.04
N GLN A 180 -0.88 3.90 9.80
CA GLN A 180 -2.28 4.06 10.21
C GLN A 180 -2.40 4.28 11.73
N GLU A 181 -1.78 3.41 12.52
CA GLU A 181 -1.81 3.48 13.98
C GLU A 181 -1.12 4.74 14.52
N ARG A 182 -0.01 5.16 13.90
CA ARG A 182 0.68 6.41 14.25
C ARG A 182 -0.22 7.62 14.01
N ILE A 183 -0.87 7.72 12.86
CA ILE A 183 -1.80 8.84 12.59
C ILE A 183 -2.94 8.85 13.61
N LYS A 184 -3.49 7.69 13.93
CA LYS A 184 -4.56 7.57 14.92
C LYS A 184 -4.11 7.97 16.32
N LYS A 185 -2.92 7.56 16.75
CA LYS A 185 -2.44 7.79 18.14
C LYS A 185 -1.75 9.14 18.33
N GLU A 186 -0.93 9.57 17.38
CA GLU A 186 -0.13 10.81 17.48
C GLU A 186 -0.96 12.04 17.09
N TYR A 187 -1.86 11.91 16.11
CA TYR A 187 -2.63 13.03 15.58
C TYR A 187 -4.13 12.95 15.90
N ASN A 188 -4.59 11.88 16.56
CA ASN A 188 -6.00 11.65 16.89
C ASN A 188 -6.96 11.71 15.68
N LEU A 189 -6.47 11.28 14.51
CA LEU A 189 -7.24 11.28 13.26
C LEU A 189 -7.70 9.85 12.92
N GLU A 190 -8.99 9.68 12.68
CA GLU A 190 -9.53 8.44 12.12
C GLU A 190 -9.43 8.45 10.60
N LEU A 191 -8.95 7.33 10.03
CA LEU A 191 -8.71 7.20 8.59
C LEU A 191 -9.57 6.11 7.98
N ILE A 192 -9.96 6.35 6.74
CA ILE A 192 -10.59 5.37 5.85
C ILE A 192 -9.54 4.92 4.84
N LEU A 193 -9.28 3.61 4.81
CA LEU A 193 -8.28 3.00 3.95
C LEU A 193 -8.95 2.14 2.89
N THR A 194 -8.58 2.30 1.63
CA THR A 194 -8.98 1.36 0.59
C THR A 194 -8.22 0.04 0.70
N VAL A 195 -8.68 -0.97 -0.01
CA VAL A 195 -7.92 -2.22 -0.18
C VAL A 195 -6.54 -1.88 -0.80
N PRO A 196 -5.44 -2.44 -0.28
CA PRO A 196 -4.11 -2.20 -0.82
C PRO A 196 -3.99 -2.76 -2.25
N THR A 197 -3.36 -1.98 -3.14
CA THR A 197 -3.09 -2.35 -4.53
C THR A 197 -1.58 -2.39 -4.79
N VAL A 198 -1.19 -3.05 -5.89
CA VAL A 198 0.20 -3.09 -6.37
C VAL A 198 0.38 -2.21 -7.59
N SER A 199 1.63 -1.81 -7.86
CA SER A 199 1.97 -1.19 -9.14
C SER A 199 2.04 -2.22 -10.26
N TYR A 200 1.27 -1.98 -11.33
CA TYR A 200 1.40 -2.72 -12.59
C TYR A 200 2.29 -1.95 -13.57
N GLN A 201 3.01 -2.68 -14.40
CA GLN A 201 3.76 -2.11 -15.52
C GLN A 201 2.98 -2.31 -16.82
N LEU A 202 2.58 -1.21 -17.44
CA LEU A 202 1.82 -1.17 -18.67
C LEU A 202 2.77 -0.89 -19.83
N ILE A 203 2.85 -1.83 -20.76
CA ILE A 203 3.54 -1.63 -22.04
C ILE A 203 2.49 -1.10 -23.01
N LEU A 204 2.66 0.13 -23.45
CA LEU A 204 1.80 0.75 -24.44
C LEU A 204 2.17 0.29 -25.85
N ARG A 205 1.22 0.44 -26.79
CA ARG A 205 1.44 0.14 -28.22
C ARG A 205 2.51 1.00 -28.87
N ASN A 206 2.78 2.20 -28.33
CA ASN A 206 3.87 3.08 -28.77
C ASN A 206 5.26 2.63 -28.24
N GLY A 207 5.33 1.59 -27.40
CA GLY A 207 6.57 1.10 -26.80
C GLY A 207 6.92 1.73 -25.45
N GLU A 208 6.18 2.74 -24.99
CA GLU A 208 6.40 3.35 -23.67
C GLU A 208 5.92 2.43 -22.54
N THR A 209 6.69 2.41 -21.45
CA THR A 209 6.33 1.68 -20.24
C THR A 209 5.85 2.64 -19.16
N ILE A 210 4.59 2.51 -18.75
CA ILE A 210 3.99 3.32 -17.69
C ILE A 210 3.77 2.44 -16.46
N LYS A 211 4.08 2.96 -15.27
CA LYS A 211 3.71 2.32 -14.01
C LYS A 211 2.40 2.90 -13.51
N ALA A 212 1.42 2.04 -13.25
CA ALA A 212 0.11 2.45 -12.75
C ALA A 212 -0.29 1.57 -11.56
N ALA A 213 -0.53 2.18 -10.40
CA ALA A 213 -1.09 1.52 -9.23
C ALA A 213 -2.61 1.77 -9.09
N ASN A 214 -3.10 2.92 -9.59
CA ASN A 214 -4.50 3.30 -9.51
C ASN A 214 -5.25 2.93 -10.81
N PRO A 215 -6.33 2.13 -10.76
CA PRO A 215 -7.17 1.80 -11.92
C PRO A 215 -7.79 3.00 -12.64
N GLN A 216 -7.92 4.14 -11.96
CA GLN A 216 -8.46 5.39 -12.53
C GLN A 216 -7.43 6.14 -13.39
N LYS A 217 -6.14 6.06 -13.04
CA LYS A 217 -5.05 6.70 -13.79
C LYS A 217 -4.55 5.84 -14.96
N MET A 218 -5.17 4.70 -15.21
CA MET A 218 -4.80 3.85 -16.33
C MET A 218 -5.17 4.51 -17.67
N PRO A 219 -4.28 4.45 -18.67
CA PRO A 219 -4.60 4.85 -20.03
C PRO A 219 -5.73 3.97 -20.59
N GLU A 220 -6.39 4.47 -21.63
CA GLU A 220 -7.41 3.70 -22.34
C GLU A 220 -6.89 2.32 -22.77
N TRP A 221 -7.71 1.29 -22.56
CA TRP A 221 -7.37 -0.11 -22.87
C TRP A 221 -6.89 -0.31 -24.30
N SER A 222 -7.39 0.48 -25.26
CA SER A 222 -6.98 0.44 -26.66
C SER A 222 -5.49 0.75 -26.89
N LYS A 223 -4.87 1.53 -25.98
CA LYS A 223 -3.46 1.93 -26.05
C LYS A 223 -2.53 0.92 -25.39
N VAL A 224 -3.06 0.06 -24.53
CA VAL A 224 -2.29 -0.94 -23.78
C VAL A 224 -2.04 -2.15 -24.69
N LYS A 225 -0.77 -2.53 -24.82
CA LYS A 225 -0.35 -3.76 -25.52
C LYS A 225 -0.32 -4.93 -24.56
N GLU A 226 0.32 -4.74 -23.41
CA GLU A 226 0.57 -5.78 -22.43
C GLU A 226 0.61 -5.20 -21.01
N ILE A 227 0.09 -5.96 -20.05
CA ILE A 227 0.13 -5.63 -18.63
C ILE A 227 1.03 -6.65 -17.95
N GLN A 228 1.99 -6.15 -17.19
CA GLN A 228 2.88 -6.96 -16.39
C GLN A 228 2.63 -6.73 -14.91
N GLU A 229 2.54 -7.82 -14.15
CA GLU A 229 2.42 -7.80 -12.69
C GLU A 229 3.75 -8.21 -12.06
N LEU A 230 3.98 -7.73 -10.83
CA LEU A 230 5.19 -8.02 -10.08
C LEU A 230 5.07 -9.42 -9.47
N PHE A 231 6.07 -10.28 -9.69
CA PHE A 231 6.14 -11.60 -9.10
C PHE A 231 7.12 -11.63 -7.92
N ILE A 232 6.81 -12.48 -6.95
CA ILE A 232 7.66 -12.79 -5.82
C ILE A 232 8.03 -14.28 -5.82
N ASN A 233 9.25 -14.57 -5.39
CA ASN A 233 9.67 -15.89 -4.94
C ASN A 233 9.43 -15.95 -3.43
N LEU A 234 8.44 -16.74 -3.03
CA LEU A 234 7.99 -16.92 -1.66
C LEU A 234 8.54 -18.23 -1.11
N ILE A 235 9.21 -18.12 0.03
CA ILE A 235 9.73 -19.23 0.80
C ILE A 235 8.87 -19.35 2.05
N ILE A 236 8.21 -20.49 2.24
CA ILE A 236 7.39 -20.78 3.41
C ILE A 236 8.07 -21.90 4.19
N ILE A 237 8.24 -21.70 5.50
CA ILE A 237 8.73 -22.73 6.42
C ILE A 237 7.60 -23.13 7.34
N THR A 238 7.25 -24.42 7.34
CA THR A 238 6.09 -24.95 8.05
C THR A 238 6.30 -26.41 8.49
N PRO A 239 5.65 -26.88 9.57
CA PRO A 239 5.63 -28.29 9.90
C PRO A 239 4.92 -29.14 8.84
N GLN A 240 5.28 -30.43 8.74
CA GLN A 240 4.71 -31.35 7.74
C GLN A 240 3.18 -31.42 7.76
N GLU A 241 2.57 -31.35 8.94
CA GLU A 241 1.12 -31.45 9.14
C GLU A 241 0.32 -30.40 8.35
N TYR A 242 0.88 -29.21 8.13
CA TYR A 242 0.19 -28.10 7.47
C TYR A 242 0.55 -27.97 5.98
N LEU A 243 1.51 -28.76 5.50
CA LEU A 243 2.10 -28.63 4.17
C LEU A 243 1.04 -28.70 3.06
N GLY A 244 0.15 -29.69 3.11
CA GLY A 244 -0.90 -29.89 2.10
C GLY A 244 -1.83 -28.67 1.95
N ASN A 245 -2.39 -28.20 3.07
CA ASN A 245 -3.30 -27.03 3.07
C ASN A 245 -2.60 -25.76 2.55
N ILE A 246 -1.31 -25.59 2.85
CA ILE A 246 -0.52 -24.45 2.39
C ILE A 246 -0.26 -24.53 0.88
N MET A 247 0.05 -25.72 0.36
CA MET A 247 0.21 -25.93 -1.09
C MET A 247 -1.07 -25.63 -1.86
N GLU A 248 -2.23 -26.06 -1.34
CA GLU A 248 -3.55 -25.73 -1.91
C GLU A 248 -3.80 -24.22 -1.90
N LEU A 249 -3.47 -23.53 -0.79
CA LEU A 249 -3.55 -22.08 -0.70
C LEU A 249 -2.69 -21.41 -1.78
N CYS A 250 -1.42 -21.81 -1.92
CA CYS A 250 -0.51 -21.27 -2.93
C CYS A 250 -1.06 -21.48 -4.36
N GLN A 251 -1.58 -22.67 -4.67
CA GLN A 251 -2.17 -22.95 -5.99
C GLN A 251 -3.44 -22.14 -6.24
N SER A 252 -4.31 -21.99 -5.23
CA SER A 252 -5.52 -21.15 -5.34
C SER A 252 -5.19 -19.69 -5.68
N LYS A 253 -3.98 -19.23 -5.34
CA LYS A 253 -3.48 -17.86 -5.56
C LYS A 253 -2.55 -17.74 -6.79
N ARG A 254 -2.65 -18.67 -7.75
CA ARG A 254 -1.83 -18.74 -8.97
C ARG A 254 -0.33 -18.94 -8.71
N GLY A 255 0.01 -19.59 -7.59
CA GLY A 255 1.38 -19.95 -7.25
C GLY A 255 1.92 -21.06 -8.16
N ILE A 256 3.10 -20.83 -8.72
CA ILE A 256 3.88 -21.80 -9.48
C ILE A 256 4.83 -22.48 -8.50
N TYR A 257 4.64 -23.79 -8.32
CA TYR A 257 5.50 -24.60 -7.45
C TYR A 257 6.93 -24.65 -8.00
N GLN A 258 7.92 -24.43 -7.15
CA GLN A 258 9.34 -24.54 -7.51
C GLN A 258 9.98 -25.75 -6.85
N ASN A 259 10.01 -25.80 -5.52
CA ASN A 259 10.72 -26.83 -4.78
C ASN A 259 10.16 -27.00 -3.36
N THR A 260 10.37 -28.19 -2.80
CA THR A 260 10.13 -28.51 -1.39
C THR A 260 11.36 -29.21 -0.85
N GLN A 261 11.88 -28.73 0.27
CA GLN A 261 13.08 -29.26 0.93
C GLN A 261 12.80 -29.50 2.41
N LEU A 262 13.26 -30.63 2.92
CA LEU A 262 13.29 -30.87 4.36
C LEU A 262 14.43 -30.04 4.97
N LYS A 263 14.11 -29.12 5.89
CA LYS A 263 15.13 -28.36 6.65
C LYS A 263 15.59 -29.12 7.89
N THR A 264 14.66 -29.81 8.54
CA THR A 264 14.86 -30.57 9.78
C THR A 264 13.77 -31.63 9.82
N ASP A 265 13.88 -32.65 10.69
CA ASP A 265 12.94 -33.77 10.79
C ASP A 265 11.45 -33.36 10.87
N ILE A 266 11.15 -32.16 11.37
CA ILE A 266 9.78 -31.63 11.55
C ILE A 266 9.46 -30.51 10.56
N TRP A 267 10.47 -29.78 10.08
CA TRP A 267 10.30 -28.51 9.36
C TRP A 267 10.57 -28.67 7.87
N TRP A 268 9.59 -28.29 7.07
CA TRP A 268 9.65 -28.27 5.63
C TRP A 268 9.73 -26.84 5.13
N GLN A 269 10.55 -26.63 4.11
CA GLN A 269 10.65 -25.38 3.36
C GLN A 269 10.04 -25.61 1.97
N ILE A 270 9.07 -24.78 1.61
CA ILE A 270 8.41 -24.82 0.30
C ILE A 270 8.67 -23.50 -0.39
N THR A 271 9.00 -23.56 -1.68
CA THR A 271 9.29 -22.40 -2.52
C THR A 271 8.26 -22.32 -3.64
N TYR A 272 7.60 -21.15 -3.75
CA TYR A 272 6.61 -20.84 -4.78
C TYR A 272 6.92 -19.50 -5.43
N GLU A 273 6.69 -19.40 -6.73
CA GLU A 273 6.60 -18.11 -7.39
C GLU A 273 5.14 -17.70 -7.48
N LEU A 274 4.77 -16.53 -6.98
CA LEU A 274 3.39 -16.04 -7.05
C LEU A 274 3.32 -14.55 -7.39
N PRO A 275 2.19 -14.11 -7.97
CA PRO A 275 1.90 -12.70 -8.15
C PRO A 275 1.80 -11.96 -6.81
N PHE A 276 2.48 -10.82 -6.69
CA PHE A 276 2.47 -10.02 -5.47
C PHE A 276 1.07 -9.49 -5.12
N ALA A 277 0.21 -9.24 -6.12
CA ALA A 277 -1.17 -8.83 -5.91
C ALA A 277 -2.01 -9.86 -5.12
N GLU A 278 -1.79 -11.16 -5.38
CA GLU A 278 -2.51 -12.24 -4.69
C GLU A 278 -1.93 -12.47 -3.28
N PHE A 279 -0.63 -12.23 -3.10
CA PHE A 279 0.03 -12.30 -1.80
C PHE A 279 -0.46 -11.22 -0.82
N ILE A 280 -0.76 -10.01 -1.31
CA ILE A 280 -1.25 -8.92 -0.45
C ILE A 280 -2.70 -9.14 -0.02
N THR A 281 -3.49 -9.85 -0.82
CA THR A 281 -4.93 -10.02 -0.60
C THR A 281 -5.24 -11.31 0.17
N ASP A 282 -5.44 -11.16 1.48
CA ASP A 282 -5.83 -12.20 2.46
C ASP A 282 -4.86 -13.39 2.60
N PHE A 283 -3.73 -13.43 1.89
CA PHE A 283 -2.81 -14.57 1.94
C PHE A 283 -2.17 -14.75 3.32
N THR A 284 -1.69 -13.66 3.93
CA THR A 284 -0.99 -13.71 5.23
C THR A 284 -1.92 -14.15 6.36
N ASP A 285 -3.16 -13.69 6.35
CA ASP A 285 -4.19 -14.08 7.31
C ASP A 285 -4.63 -15.54 7.12
N GLN A 286 -4.82 -15.97 5.87
CA GLN A 286 -5.13 -17.37 5.55
C GLN A 286 -3.98 -18.31 5.93
N LEU A 287 -2.74 -17.93 5.64
CA LEU A 287 -1.56 -18.72 5.99
C LEU A 287 -1.43 -18.90 7.51
N LYS A 288 -1.62 -17.82 8.29
CA LYS A 288 -1.61 -17.88 9.75
C LYS A 288 -2.74 -18.77 10.27
N SER A 289 -3.94 -18.65 9.71
CA SER A 289 -5.11 -19.45 10.12
C SER A 289 -4.90 -20.95 9.84
N LEU A 290 -4.49 -21.31 8.61
CA LEU A 290 -4.27 -22.70 8.20
C LEU A 290 -3.14 -23.37 8.99
N SER A 291 -2.09 -22.61 9.32
CA SER A 291 -0.93 -23.12 10.05
C SER A 291 -1.02 -22.96 11.57
N ARG A 292 -2.12 -22.43 12.11
CA ARG A 292 -2.26 -22.05 13.53
C ARG A 292 -1.12 -21.14 14.02
N GLY A 293 -0.53 -20.36 13.13
CA GLY A 293 0.61 -19.47 13.40
C GLY A 293 2.00 -20.12 13.36
N PHE A 294 2.11 -21.41 13.03
CA PHE A 294 3.42 -22.09 12.93
C PHE A 294 4.16 -21.82 11.61
N ALA A 295 3.45 -21.39 10.56
CA ALA A 295 4.12 -21.07 9.30
C ALA A 295 4.78 -19.69 9.37
N SER A 296 6.03 -19.65 8.91
CA SER A 296 6.77 -18.41 8.64
C SER A 296 7.01 -18.30 7.15
N PHE A 297 7.18 -17.08 6.66
CA PHE A 297 7.46 -16.85 5.25
C PHE A 297 8.48 -15.73 5.06
N ASP A 298 9.21 -15.81 3.96
CA ASP A 298 10.05 -14.74 3.43
C ASP A 298 9.81 -14.64 1.93
N TYR A 299 10.00 -13.46 1.34
CA TYR A 299 9.82 -13.29 -0.11
C TYR A 299 10.82 -12.34 -0.73
N GLN A 300 11.14 -12.60 -1.99
CA GLN A 300 12.03 -11.78 -2.81
C GLN A 300 11.36 -11.45 -4.13
N PHE A 301 11.52 -10.22 -4.62
CA PHE A 301 10.98 -9.82 -5.91
C PHE A 301 11.80 -10.44 -7.05
N ILE A 302 11.14 -11.12 -7.98
CA ILE A 302 11.76 -11.77 -9.14
C ILE A 302 11.49 -11.05 -10.46
N GLY A 303 10.86 -9.87 -10.39
CA GLY A 303 10.61 -8.99 -11.53
C GLY A 303 9.18 -9.05 -12.06
N PHE A 304 8.96 -8.33 -13.15
CA PHE A 304 7.65 -8.20 -13.79
C PHE A 304 7.43 -9.31 -14.81
N ARG A 305 6.24 -9.90 -14.79
CA ARG A 305 5.84 -10.93 -15.75
C ARG A 305 4.51 -10.55 -16.41
N PRO A 306 4.30 -10.90 -17.68
CA PRO A 306 3.06 -10.60 -18.37
C PRO A 306 1.90 -11.39 -17.78
N SER A 307 0.73 -10.76 -17.67
CA SER A 307 -0.45 -11.37 -17.07
C SER A 307 -1.74 -10.78 -17.63
N GLU A 308 -2.78 -11.61 -17.70
CA GLU A 308 -4.10 -11.24 -18.23
C GLU A 308 -4.92 -10.47 -17.19
N ILE A 309 -4.51 -9.24 -16.93
CA ILE A 309 -5.19 -8.33 -16.01
C ILE A 309 -6.31 -7.59 -16.75
N THR A 310 -7.47 -7.52 -16.11
CA THR A 310 -8.65 -6.81 -16.62
C THR A 310 -9.16 -5.84 -15.57
N LYS A 311 -9.70 -4.70 -16.01
CA LYS A 311 -10.42 -3.77 -15.13
C LYS A 311 -11.89 -4.14 -15.10
N VAL A 312 -12.40 -4.27 -13.88
CA VAL A 312 -13.82 -4.44 -13.60
C VAL A 312 -14.35 -3.12 -13.09
N ASP A 313 -15.40 -2.64 -13.73
CA ASP A 313 -16.12 -1.42 -13.40
C ASP A 313 -17.45 -1.76 -12.73
N ILE A 314 -17.80 -1.03 -11.68
CA ILE A 314 -19.05 -1.26 -10.94
C ILE A 314 -20.03 -0.14 -11.23
N LEU A 315 -21.25 -0.55 -11.60
CA LEU A 315 -22.36 0.34 -11.87
C LEU A 315 -23.49 0.14 -10.87
N LEU A 316 -23.94 1.23 -10.25
CA LEU A 316 -25.18 1.29 -9.48
C LEU A 316 -26.24 2.01 -10.29
N ASN A 317 -27.34 1.33 -10.58
CA ASN A 317 -28.40 1.87 -11.44
C ASN A 317 -27.87 2.50 -12.76
N LYS A 318 -26.91 1.83 -13.41
CA LYS A 318 -26.20 2.26 -14.63
C LYS A 318 -25.26 3.46 -14.46
N GLN A 319 -25.04 3.96 -13.24
CA GLN A 319 -24.04 4.97 -12.95
C GLN A 319 -22.75 4.29 -12.53
N LEU A 320 -21.66 4.59 -13.23
CA LEU A 320 -20.33 4.11 -12.90
C LEU A 320 -19.88 4.73 -11.57
N ILE A 321 -19.32 3.90 -10.69
CA ILE A 321 -18.65 4.33 -9.46
C ILE A 321 -17.15 4.04 -9.61
N PRO A 322 -16.35 5.03 -10.03
CA PRO A 322 -14.93 4.83 -10.31
C PRO A 322 -14.12 4.38 -9.10
N ASP A 323 -14.54 4.75 -7.89
CA ASP A 323 -13.83 4.44 -6.64
C ASP A 323 -13.94 2.96 -6.24
N LEU A 324 -14.90 2.23 -6.82
CA LEU A 324 -15.06 0.79 -6.61
C LEU A 324 -14.40 -0.04 -7.72
N SER A 325 -14.02 0.56 -8.85
CA SER A 325 -13.37 -0.16 -9.94
C SER A 325 -12.02 -0.75 -9.51
N PHE A 326 -11.75 -1.99 -9.87
CA PHE A 326 -10.54 -2.70 -9.46
C PHE A 326 -9.91 -3.49 -10.61
N LEU A 327 -8.63 -3.82 -10.44
CA LEU A 327 -7.88 -4.68 -11.35
C LEU A 327 -7.84 -6.10 -10.82
N VAL A 328 -8.09 -7.05 -11.69
CA VAL A 328 -8.12 -8.47 -11.33
C VAL A 328 -7.68 -9.32 -12.53
N HIS A 329 -7.02 -10.42 -12.21
CA HIS A 329 -6.68 -11.44 -13.20
C HIS A 329 -7.93 -12.10 -13.77
N ARG A 330 -7.96 -12.39 -15.08
CA ARG A 330 -9.12 -12.95 -15.80
C ARG A 330 -9.80 -14.13 -15.08
N GLN A 331 -9.01 -15.00 -14.44
CA GLN A 331 -9.48 -16.19 -13.72
C GLN A 331 -10.40 -15.85 -12.53
N PHE A 332 -10.15 -14.77 -11.79
CA PHE A 332 -10.91 -14.40 -10.59
C PHE A 332 -11.96 -13.33 -10.83
N VAL A 333 -12.14 -12.91 -12.09
CA VAL A 333 -13.05 -11.84 -12.47
C VAL A 333 -14.48 -12.14 -11.99
N GLU A 334 -15.01 -13.34 -12.25
CA GLU A 334 -16.39 -13.66 -11.90
C GLU A 334 -16.60 -13.73 -10.38
N GLU A 335 -15.74 -14.46 -9.67
CA GLU A 335 -15.81 -14.64 -8.22
C GLU A 335 -15.76 -13.31 -7.47
N ARG A 336 -14.70 -12.50 -7.71
CA ARG A 336 -14.54 -11.19 -7.04
C ARG A 336 -15.66 -10.22 -7.40
N SER A 337 -16.08 -10.19 -8.68
CA SER A 337 -17.18 -9.33 -9.11
C SER A 337 -18.48 -9.66 -8.39
N ARG A 338 -18.78 -10.95 -8.24
CA ARG A 338 -20.01 -11.44 -7.62
C ARG A 338 -19.99 -11.20 -6.11
N GLU A 339 -18.86 -11.46 -5.48
CA GLU A 339 -18.65 -11.17 -4.06
C GLU A 339 -18.87 -9.68 -3.76
N LEU A 340 -18.25 -8.79 -4.53
CA LEU A 340 -18.39 -7.35 -4.33
C LEU A 340 -19.85 -6.90 -4.58
N CYS A 341 -20.51 -7.39 -5.64
CA CYS A 341 -21.92 -7.10 -5.89
C CYS A 341 -22.82 -7.55 -4.72
N LEU A 342 -22.53 -8.70 -4.12
CA LEU A 342 -23.28 -9.25 -2.99
C LEU A 342 -23.04 -8.41 -1.73
N ARG A 343 -21.80 -8.03 -1.45
CA ARG A 343 -21.47 -7.10 -0.35
C ARG A 343 -22.18 -5.76 -0.51
N LEU A 344 -22.21 -5.19 -1.72
CA LEU A 344 -22.97 -3.96 -2.01
C LEU A 344 -24.48 -4.11 -1.75
N LYS A 345 -25.06 -5.25 -2.09
CA LYS A 345 -26.48 -5.52 -1.84
C LYS A 345 -26.80 -5.59 -0.35
N GLU A 346 -25.89 -6.13 0.46
CA GLU A 346 -26.05 -6.22 1.92
C GLU A 346 -25.89 -4.86 2.61
N THR A 347 -25.02 -3.99 2.10
CA THR A 347 -24.75 -2.68 2.71
C THR A 347 -25.75 -1.61 2.31
N LEU A 348 -26.31 -1.68 1.10
CA LEU A 348 -27.23 -0.67 0.58
C LEU A 348 -28.63 -0.75 1.20
N ASN A 349 -29.12 0.40 1.66
CA ASN A 349 -30.50 0.53 2.13
C ASN A 349 -31.51 0.33 0.98
N PRO A 350 -32.60 -0.43 1.21
CA PRO A 350 -33.60 -0.69 0.19
C PRO A 350 -34.33 0.59 -0.23
N GLN A 351 -34.54 0.75 -1.54
CA GLN A 351 -35.16 1.92 -2.15
C GLN A 351 -36.60 1.65 -2.59
N ASN A 352 -37.37 2.70 -2.92
CA ASN A 352 -38.74 2.54 -3.45
C ASN A 352 -38.80 1.85 -4.83
N PHE A 353 -37.67 1.81 -5.55
CA PHE A 353 -37.47 1.12 -6.82
C PHE A 353 -36.35 0.08 -6.70
N ALA A 354 -36.30 -0.84 -7.66
CA ALA A 354 -35.28 -1.90 -7.65
C ALA A 354 -33.98 -1.32 -8.21
N VAL A 355 -32.89 -1.48 -7.46
CA VAL A 355 -31.58 -0.96 -7.84
C VAL A 355 -30.75 -2.11 -8.41
N PRO A 356 -30.44 -2.13 -9.71
CA PRO A 356 -29.50 -3.09 -10.26
C PRO A 356 -28.07 -2.68 -9.89
N ILE A 357 -27.33 -3.63 -9.34
CA ILE A 357 -25.90 -3.56 -9.02
C ILE A 357 -25.20 -4.43 -10.06
N GLN A 358 -24.29 -3.86 -10.84
CA GLN A 358 -23.67 -4.55 -11.98
C GLN A 358 -22.16 -4.40 -11.91
N ALA A 359 -21.43 -5.49 -12.08
CA ALA A 359 -20.01 -5.46 -12.40
C ALA A 359 -19.83 -5.75 -13.89
N CYS A 360 -19.10 -4.88 -14.57
CA CYS A 360 -18.91 -4.88 -16.01
C CYS A 360 -17.43 -4.92 -16.36
N LEU A 361 -17.11 -5.62 -17.44
CA LEU A 361 -15.82 -5.54 -18.12
C LEU A 361 -16.07 -4.85 -19.46
N GLY A 362 -15.73 -3.57 -19.51
CA GLY A 362 -16.18 -2.67 -20.57
C GLY A 362 -17.70 -2.61 -20.63
N GLN A 363 -18.29 -3.12 -21.71
CA GLN A 363 -19.75 -3.15 -21.91
C GLN A 363 -20.42 -4.45 -21.44
N LYS A 364 -19.64 -5.52 -21.22
CA LYS A 364 -20.19 -6.83 -20.86
C LYS A 364 -20.43 -6.90 -19.35
N VAL A 365 -21.67 -7.17 -18.95
CA VAL A 365 -22.03 -7.43 -17.55
C VAL A 365 -21.58 -8.85 -17.19
N ILE A 366 -20.74 -8.97 -16.15
CA ILE A 366 -20.23 -10.26 -15.66
C ILE A 366 -21.09 -10.75 -14.50
N ALA A 367 -21.25 -9.90 -13.49
CA ALA A 367 -22.06 -10.19 -12.31
C ALA A 367 -23.15 -9.13 -12.17
N ARG A 368 -24.33 -9.57 -11.74
CA ARG A 368 -25.47 -8.69 -11.49
C ARG A 368 -26.20 -9.15 -10.26
N GLU A 369 -26.36 -8.22 -9.32
CA GLU A 369 -27.27 -8.34 -8.19
C GLU A 369 -28.38 -7.30 -8.30
N THR A 370 -29.50 -7.53 -7.63
CA THR A 370 -30.60 -6.55 -7.60
C THR A 370 -31.07 -6.35 -6.17
N LEU A 371 -30.99 -5.11 -5.72
CA LEU A 371 -31.55 -4.69 -4.44
C LEU A 371 -33.08 -4.63 -4.58
N PRO A 372 -33.84 -5.36 -3.74
CA PRO A 372 -35.28 -5.40 -3.84
C PRO A 372 -35.89 -4.04 -3.49
N ALA A 373 -36.95 -3.68 -4.22
CA ALA A 373 -37.68 -2.44 -3.98
C ALA A 373 -38.65 -2.59 -2.80
N LEU A 374 -38.69 -1.61 -1.90
CA LEU A 374 -39.72 -1.48 -0.86
C LEU A 374 -41.11 -1.49 -1.49
N ARG A 375 -42.01 -2.36 -1.01
CA ARG A 375 -43.36 -2.52 -1.54
C ARG A 375 -44.39 -2.12 -0.48
N LYS A 376 -45.19 -1.10 -0.78
CA LYS A 376 -46.44 -0.84 -0.06
C LYS A 376 -47.47 -1.92 -0.42
N HIS A 377 -48.15 -2.47 0.58
CA HIS A 377 -49.31 -3.35 0.39
C HIS A 377 -50.52 -2.57 -0.12
N VAL A 378 -50.55 -2.29 -1.43
CA VAL A 378 -51.60 -1.48 -2.07
C VAL A 378 -53.00 -2.11 -2.02
N THR A 379 -53.10 -3.41 -1.77
CA THR A 379 -54.37 -4.14 -1.68
C THR A 379 -54.87 -4.34 -0.25
N GLY A 380 -54.17 -3.82 0.77
CA GLY A 380 -54.48 -4.09 2.18
C GLY A 380 -55.88 -3.64 2.61
N ASN A 381 -56.40 -2.55 2.05
CA ASN A 381 -57.71 -1.99 2.42
C ASN A 381 -58.86 -2.48 1.52
N LEU A 382 -58.60 -3.43 0.60
CA LEU A 382 -59.62 -3.96 -0.30
C LEU A 382 -60.30 -5.17 0.35
N TYR A 383 -61.52 -4.96 0.85
CA TYR A 383 -62.40 -6.03 1.29
C TYR A 383 -63.22 -6.52 0.09
N GLY A 384 -62.80 -7.63 -0.55
CA GLY A 384 -63.53 -8.23 -1.67
C GLY A 384 -62.70 -9.05 -2.68
N GLY A 385 -63.41 -9.86 -3.47
CA GLY A 385 -62.85 -10.79 -4.47
C GLY A 385 -62.59 -10.19 -5.86
N ASP A 386 -62.96 -8.94 -6.13
CA ASP A 386 -62.82 -8.34 -7.47
C ASP A 386 -61.35 -8.14 -7.87
N ARG A 387 -60.89 -9.04 -8.74
CA ARG A 387 -59.53 -9.07 -9.29
C ARG A 387 -59.20 -7.82 -10.09
N THR A 388 -60.18 -7.18 -10.72
CA THR A 388 -59.94 -6.03 -11.60
C THR A 388 -59.45 -4.80 -10.82
N ARG A 389 -60.01 -4.56 -9.62
CA ARG A 389 -59.56 -3.49 -8.71
C ARG A 389 -58.14 -3.71 -8.21
N LYS A 390 -57.80 -4.94 -7.81
CA LYS A 390 -56.42 -5.32 -7.39
C LYS A 390 -55.43 -5.11 -8.53
N MET A 391 -55.78 -5.53 -9.74
CA MET A 391 -54.95 -5.35 -10.94
C MET A 391 -54.68 -3.88 -11.26
N LYS A 392 -55.70 -3.01 -11.19
CA LYS A 392 -55.52 -1.55 -11.42
C LYS A 392 -54.48 -0.95 -10.46
N LEU A 393 -54.53 -1.31 -9.17
CA LEU A 393 -53.59 -0.81 -8.18
C LEU A 393 -52.17 -1.35 -8.37
N TRP A 394 -52.02 -2.64 -8.68
CA TRP A 394 -50.72 -3.22 -9.02
C TRP A 394 -50.11 -2.60 -10.26
N GLN A 395 -50.91 -2.34 -11.31
CA GLN A 395 -50.44 -1.66 -12.51
C GLN A 395 -49.98 -0.22 -12.23
N LYS A 396 -50.74 0.53 -11.40
CA LYS A 396 -50.36 1.88 -10.97
C LYS A 396 -49.03 1.86 -10.20
N GLN A 397 -48.87 0.92 -9.26
CA GLN A 397 -47.63 0.74 -8.51
C GLN A 397 -46.45 0.37 -9.42
N LYS A 398 -46.65 -0.56 -10.36
CA LYS A 398 -45.63 -0.99 -11.33
C LYS A 398 -45.17 0.18 -12.22
N LYS A 399 -46.10 0.98 -12.75
CA LYS A 399 -45.80 2.17 -13.56
C LYS A 399 -45.03 3.21 -12.75
N GLY A 400 -45.47 3.49 -11.51
CA GLY A 400 -44.79 4.42 -10.61
C GLY A 400 -43.34 4.01 -10.32
N LYS A 401 -43.11 2.74 -10.00
CA LYS A 401 -41.76 2.20 -9.77
C LYS A 401 -40.88 2.24 -11.02
N LYS A 402 -41.43 1.96 -12.20
CA LYS A 402 -40.69 2.05 -13.47
C LYS A 402 -40.23 3.50 -13.74
N LYS A 403 -41.09 4.48 -13.49
CA LYS A 403 -40.75 5.91 -13.61
C LYS A 403 -39.71 6.34 -12.57
N MET A 404 -39.83 5.87 -11.33
CA MET A 404 -38.83 6.11 -10.28
C MET A 404 -37.48 5.48 -10.62
N GLN A 405 -37.44 4.29 -11.22
CA GLN A 405 -36.19 3.63 -11.60
C GLN A 405 -35.42 4.38 -12.70
N SER A 406 -36.13 4.94 -13.68
CA SER A 406 -35.48 5.67 -14.79
C SER A 406 -34.91 7.03 -14.37
N LEU A 407 -35.53 7.68 -13.39
CA LEU A 407 -35.12 9.02 -12.92
C LEU A 407 -34.31 8.97 -11.62
N GLY A 408 -34.42 7.88 -10.86
CA GLY A 408 -33.84 7.74 -9.55
C GLY A 408 -32.33 7.59 -9.62
N LYS A 409 -31.63 8.57 -9.06
CA LYS A 409 -30.21 8.43 -8.73
C LYS A 409 -30.13 7.80 -7.34
N VAL A 410 -29.24 6.84 -7.18
CA VAL A 410 -28.95 6.25 -5.86
C VAL A 410 -27.72 6.97 -5.35
N GLU A 411 -27.90 7.77 -4.30
CA GLU A 411 -26.77 8.40 -3.64
C GLU A 411 -25.99 7.34 -2.87
N PHE A 412 -24.71 7.22 -3.20
CA PHE A 412 -23.79 6.35 -2.50
C PHE A 412 -23.03 7.20 -1.47
N THR A 413 -23.43 7.12 -0.21
CA THR A 413 -22.86 7.95 0.87
C THR A 413 -21.50 7.40 1.32
N GLY A 414 -20.64 8.29 1.83
CA GLY A 414 -19.34 7.89 2.40
C GLY A 414 -19.47 6.81 3.49
N ASN A 415 -20.54 6.85 4.30
CA ASN A 415 -20.81 5.84 5.32
C ASN A 415 -21.05 4.43 4.73
N LEU A 416 -21.71 4.36 3.57
CA LEU A 416 -21.91 3.08 2.86
C LEU A 416 -20.59 2.54 2.31
N PHE A 417 -19.72 3.43 1.80
CA PHE A 417 -18.36 3.06 1.37
C PHE A 417 -17.54 2.51 2.55
N ARG A 418 -17.65 3.13 3.73
CA ARG A 418 -16.99 2.67 4.97
C ARG A 418 -17.45 1.28 5.37
N SER A 419 -18.77 1.04 5.38
CA SER A 419 -19.33 -0.27 5.71
C SER A 419 -18.88 -1.36 4.75
N LEU A 420 -18.62 -1.00 3.48
CA LEU A 420 -18.13 -1.92 2.48
C LEU A 420 -16.64 -2.26 2.62
N LEU A 421 -15.81 -1.30 3.03
CA LEU A 421 -14.37 -1.48 3.27
C LEU A 421 -14.03 -2.05 4.65
N GLY A 422 -14.88 -1.80 5.64
CA GLY A 422 -14.74 -2.39 6.96
C GLY A 422 -14.85 -3.91 6.84
N ASN A 423 -13.74 -4.62 7.06
CA ASN A 423 -13.78 -6.07 7.19
C ASN A 423 -14.89 -6.43 8.18
N LYS A 424 -15.81 -7.33 7.78
CA LYS A 424 -16.60 -8.09 8.76
C LYS A 424 -15.57 -8.71 9.69
N LYS A 425 -15.43 -8.18 10.91
CA LYS A 425 -15.02 -9.01 12.04
C LYS A 425 -16.03 -10.15 12.05
N LYS A 426 -15.62 -11.32 11.58
CA LYS A 426 -16.28 -12.56 11.94
C LYS A 426 -15.93 -12.86 13.39
#